data_AF-A0A643BPP0-F1
#
_entry.id   AF-A0A643BPP0-F1
#
_cell.length_a   1.000
_cell.length_b   1.000
_cell.length_c   1.000
_cell.angle_alpha   90.00
_cell.angle_beta   90.00
_cell.angle_gamma   90.00
#
_symmetry.space_group_name_H-M   'P 1'
#
loop_
_entity.id
_entity.type
_entity.pdbx_description
1 polymer ?
#
loop_
_entity_poly.entity_id
_entity_poly.type
_entity_poly.pdbx_seq_one_letter_code
_entity_poly.pdbx_strand_id
1 'polypeptide(L)' 'MWISNAKDAGLFMVMANVDLTLGYKGITCFLVDCDTEGLHIGKPENKMGSRASFTCPLTFENVKVPEANILGQIGHGYK' A
#
# COMPACT_ATOMS: atom_id res chain seq x y z
N MET A 1 -3.16 7.01 2.77
CA MET A 1 -2.53 8.17 3.43
C MET A 1 -1.82 7.70 4.70
N TRP A 2 -0.90 8.51 5.25
CA TRP A 2 -0.20 8.26 6.52
C TRP A 2 0.72 7.03 6.54
N ILE A 3 1.44 6.77 5.45
CA ILE A 3 2.32 5.60 5.37
C ILE A 3 3.70 5.94 5.92
N SER A 4 4.03 5.40 7.09
CA SER A 4 5.35 5.56 7.72
C SER A 4 6.45 4.84 6.92
N ASN A 5 7.64 5.42 6.92
CA ASN A 5 8.81 5.00 6.15
C ASN A 5 8.63 4.99 4.63
N ALA A 6 7.54 5.56 4.10
CA ALA A 6 7.21 5.49 2.68
C ALA A 6 8.28 6.06 1.74
N LYS A 7 9.13 6.97 2.23
CA LYS A 7 10.24 7.53 1.44
C LYS A 7 11.40 6.55 1.23
N ASP A 8 11.63 5.65 2.18
CA ASP A 8 12.80 4.75 2.20
C ASP A 8 12.41 3.28 2.01
N ALA A 9 11.12 2.95 1.98
CA ALA A 9 10.63 1.59 1.83
C ALA A 9 10.85 1.08 0.40
N GLY A 10 11.51 -0.08 0.27
CA GLY A 10 11.63 -0.80 -1.01
C GLY A 10 10.41 -1.66 -1.34
N LEU A 11 9.59 -1.99 -0.34
CA LEU A 11 8.41 -2.85 -0.47
C LEU A 11 7.24 -2.27 0.33
N PHE A 12 6.06 -2.27 -0.27
CA PHE A 12 4.80 -1.85 0.33
C PHE A 12 3.86 -3.04 0.48
N MET A 13 3.33 -3.22 1.69
CA MET A 13 2.20 -4.09 1.94
C MET A 13 0.91 -3.29 1.77
N VAL A 14 0.19 -3.54 0.69
CA VAL A 14 -0.98 -2.74 0.29
C VAL A 14 -2.24 -3.56 0.49
N MET A 15 -3.20 -3.01 1.23
CA MET A 15 -4.52 -3.58 1.41
C MET A 15 -5.46 -2.97 0.38
N ALA A 16 -5.92 -3.78 -0.58
CA ALA A 16 -6.86 -3.36 -1.61
C ALA A 16 -8.02 -4.36 -1.68
N ASN A 17 -9.17 -3.90 -2.16
CA ASN A 17 -10.35 -4.75 -2.28
C ASN A 17 -10.47 -5.30 -3.71
N VAL A 18 -10.49 -6.61 -3.86
CA VAL A 18 -10.63 -7.26 -5.18
C VAL A 18 -12.08 -7.32 -5.64
N ASP A 19 -13.03 -7.22 -4.72
CA ASP A 19 -14.47 -7.23 -4.99
C ASP A 19 -15.22 -6.43 -3.92
N LEU A 20 -15.60 -5.20 -4.29
CA LEU A 20 -16.31 -4.28 -3.40
C LEU A 20 -17.66 -4.83 -2.92
N THR A 21 -18.29 -5.77 -3.66
CA THR A 21 -19.57 -6.37 -3.27
C THR A 21 -19.44 -7.27 -2.03
N LEU A 22 -18.23 -7.80 -1.76
CA LEU A 22 -17.94 -8.63 -0.60
C LEU A 22 -17.62 -7.82 0.67
N GLY A 23 -17.60 -6.49 0.58
CA GLY A 23 -17.23 -5.61 1.70
C GLY A 23 -15.83 -5.93 2.20
N TYR A 24 -15.65 -5.98 3.53
CA TYR A 24 -14.33 -6.25 4.14
C TYR A 24 -13.76 -7.64 3.78
N LYS A 25 -14.61 -8.60 3.40
CA LYS A 25 -14.19 -9.95 2.99
C LYS A 25 -13.54 -10.00 1.61
N GLY A 26 -13.57 -8.90 0.85
CA GLY A 26 -12.83 -8.76 -0.41
C GLY A 26 -11.43 -8.14 -0.21
N ILE A 27 -11.10 -7.67 0.99
CA ILE A 27 -9.79 -7.06 1.26
C ILE A 27 -8.70 -8.14 1.14
N THR A 28 -7.70 -7.85 0.30
CA THR A 28 -6.56 -8.72 0.01
C THR A 28 -5.27 -7.93 0.20
N CYS A 29 -4.23 -8.58 0.71
CA CYS A 29 -2.92 -7.97 0.89
C CYS A 29 -2.04 -8.24 -0.34
N PHE A 30 -1.39 -7.20 -0.85
CA PHE A 30 -0.51 -7.24 -2.01
C PHE A 30 0.89 -6.75 -1.63
N LEU A 31 1.91 -7.42 -2.15
CA LEU A 31 3.31 -7.01 -2.07
C LEU A 31 3.64 -6.17 -3.31
N VAL A 32 3.90 -4.88 -3.12
CA VAL A 32 4.15 -3.93 -4.21
C VAL A 32 5.54 -3.31 -4.06
N ASP A 33 6.41 -3.50 -5.04
CA ASP A 33 7.75 -2.91 -5.04
C ASP A 33 7.68 -1.39 -5.23
N CYS A 34 8.62 -0.65 -4.64
CA CYS A 34 8.62 0.82 -4.67
C CYS A 34 8.72 1.42 -6.08
N ASP A 35 9.37 0.71 -6.99
CA ASP A 35 9.62 1.16 -8.36
C ASP A 35 8.53 0.70 -9.34
N THR A 36 7.43 0.12 -8.83
CA THR A 36 6.32 -0.34 -9.69
C THR A 36 5.68 0.87 -10.39
N GLU A 37 5.57 0.79 -11.72
CA GLU A 37 4.96 1.85 -12.54
C GLU A 37 3.54 2.20 -12.05
N GLY A 38 3.26 3.50 -11.92
CA GLY A 38 1.99 4.02 -11.42
C GLY A 38 1.91 4.19 -9.89
N LEU A 39 2.90 3.71 -9.14
CA LEU A 39 3.01 4.00 -7.70
C LEU A 39 3.69 5.37 -7.53
N HIS A 40 3.02 6.29 -6.86
CA HIS A 40 3.59 7.59 -6.54
C HIS A 40 3.65 7.83 -5.04
N ILE A 41 4.85 8.15 -4.55
CA ILE A 41 5.09 8.55 -3.16
C ILE A 41 5.05 10.07 -3.09
N GLY A 42 4.09 10.62 -2.34
CA GLY A 42 3.96 12.06 -2.14
C GLY A 42 4.99 12.65 -1.18
N LYS A 43 4.87 13.95 -0.92
CA LYS A 43 5.77 14.66 0.00
C LYS A 43 5.55 14.19 1.46
N PRO A 44 6.61 14.14 2.29
CA PRO A 44 6.47 13.86 3.71
C PRO A 44 5.60 14.88 4.45
N GLU A 45 4.77 14.37 5.35
CA GLU A 45 3.87 15.14 6.19
C GLU A 45 4.63 15.98 7.23
N ASN A 46 4.20 17.23 7.46
CA ASN A 46 4.75 18.10 8.50
C ASN A 46 4.08 17.82 9.86
N LYS A 47 4.64 16.86 10.60
CA LYS A 47 4.07 16.38 11.87
C LYS A 47 4.53 17.20 13.09
N MET A 48 3.71 17.22 14.14
CA MET A 48 4.08 17.76 15.46
C MET A 48 5.31 17.05 16.05
N GLY A 49 5.35 15.71 15.99
CA GLY A 49 6.41 14.84 16.51
C GLY A 49 6.75 13.69 15.55
N SER A 50 7.65 12.79 15.96
CA SER A 50 8.17 11.69 15.10
C SER A 50 8.63 12.18 13.72
N ARG A 51 9.23 13.37 13.68
CA ARG A 51 9.57 14.11 12.46
C ARG A 51 10.61 13.40 11.60
N ALA A 52 11.45 12.56 12.20
CA ALA A 52 12.44 11.74 11.51
C ALA A 52 11.83 10.55 10.74
N SER A 53 10.64 10.07 11.11
CA SER A 53 9.95 9.03 10.32
C SER A 53 9.23 9.69 9.14
N PHE A 54 9.56 9.30 7.92
CA PHE A 54 8.89 9.82 6.73
C PHE A 54 7.50 9.24 6.60
N THR A 55 6.49 10.04 6.90
CA THR A 55 5.09 9.69 6.71
C THR A 55 4.63 10.35 5.42
N CYS A 56 4.25 9.58 4.40
CA CYS A 56 3.85 10.14 3.11
C CYS A 56 2.47 9.61 2.68
N PRO A 57 1.72 10.37 1.85
CA PRO A 57 0.63 9.80 1.08
C PRO A 57 1.17 8.96 -0.08
N LEU A 58 0.42 7.94 -0.49
CA LEU A 58 0.67 7.13 -1.68
C LEU A 58 -0.53 7.24 -2.62
N THR A 59 -0.28 7.29 -3.93
CA THR A 59 -1.31 7.10 -4.97
C THR A 59 -0.92 5.94 -5.89
N PHE A 60 -1.94 5.25 -6.39
CA PHE A 60 -1.79 4.07 -7.25
C PHE A 60 -2.59 4.31 -8.53
N GLU A 61 -1.89 4.57 -9.63
CA GLU A 61 -2.49 4.83 -10.95
C GLU A 61 -2.19 3.67 -11.89
N ASN A 62 -3.17 2.78 -12.07
CA ASN A 62 -3.04 1.58 -12.92
C ASN A 62 -1.81 0.70 -12.60
N VAL A 63 -1.43 0.64 -11.32
CA VAL A 63 -0.32 -0.20 -10.83
C VAL A 63 -0.62 -1.67 -11.12
N LYS A 64 0.28 -2.33 -11.84
CA LYS A 64 0.17 -3.76 -12.18
C LYS A 64 0.93 -4.59 -11.16
N VAL A 65 0.22 -5.50 -10.48
CA VAL A 65 0.80 -6.39 -9.46
C VAL A 65 0.55 -7.85 -9.89
N PRO A 66 1.58 -8.70 -9.97
CA PRO A 66 1.40 -10.13 -10.29
C PRO A 66 0.55 -10.85 -9.25
N GLU A 67 -0.19 -11.89 -9.65
CA GLU A 67 -0.97 -12.72 -8.72
C GLU A 67 -0.09 -13.39 -7.65
N ALA A 68 1.16 -13.71 -7.98
CA ALA A 68 2.14 -14.30 -7.07
C ALA A 68 2.52 -13.37 -5.91
N ASN A 69 2.26 -12.07 -6.04
CA ASN A 69 2.51 -11.07 -5.01
C ASN A 69 1.32 -10.90 -4.05
N ILE A 70 0.26 -11.70 -4.20
CA ILE A 70 -0.80 -11.79 -3.19
C ILE A 70 -0.22 -12.46 -1.94
N LEU A 71 -0.23 -11.73 -0.82
CA LEU A 71 0.21 -12.28 0.45
C LEU A 71 -0.97 -13.02 1.11
N GLY A 72 -0.84 -14.34 1.20
CA GLY A 72 -1.85 -15.20 1.83
C GLY A 72 -2.97 -15.59 0.86
N GLN A 73 -4.22 -15.50 1.30
CA GLN A 73 -5.39 -15.87 0.51
C GLN A 73 -6.20 -14.64 0.10
N ILE A 74 -6.78 -14.68 -1.10
CA ILE A 74 -7.71 -13.64 -1.58
C ILE A 74 -8.85 -13.48 -0.56
N GLY A 75 -9.15 -12.23 -0.23
CA GLY A 75 -10.20 -11.88 0.74
C GLY A 75 -9.83 -12.04 2.20
N HIS A 76 -8.61 -12.48 2.54
CA HIS A 76 -8.14 -12.63 3.92
C HIS A 76 -7.20 -11.50 4.39
N GLY A 77 -7.01 -10.44 3.60
CA GLY A 77 -6.12 -9.33 3.95
C GLY A 77 -6.62 -8.46 5.12
N TYR A 78 -7.86 -8.64 5.57
CA TYR A 78 -8.41 -7.94 6.74
C TYR A 78 -8.13 -8.67 8.08
N LYS A 79 -7.65 -9.92 8.02
CA LYS A 79 -7.43 -10.78 9.19
C LYS A 79 -6.08 -10.53 9.84
#